data_AF-A0A954KH58-F1
#
_entry.id   AF-A0A954KH58-F1
#
_cell.length_a   1.000
_cell.length_b   1.000
_cell.length_c   1.000
_cell.angle_alpha   90.00
_cell.angle_beta   90.00
_cell.angle_gamma   90.00
#
_symmetry.space_group_name_H-M   'P 1'
#
loop_
_entity.id
_entity.type
_entity.pdbx_description
1 polymer ?
#
loop_
_entity_poly.entity_id
_entity_poly.type
_entity_poly.pdbx_seq_one_letter_code
_entity_poly.pdbx_strand_id
1 'polypeptide(L)'
;LAEAGLNIILVTTLQSGVNEDEMGAIIRFGMERPRITGVSFQPATYSGRHVLPEELEQRITFPDVIKGIVEQSDGVFETRDFVPLPCAHPNCHQLTYVYRKNGQAVPLTRFVNAAENLDLLANGITFTRPRVKEVIDRYLNSCGDDCGCGTPGTVSLQMPAESSAKPSSTPELSPQEMAVAVEFFANAMNETLSPQDVFRITITNFLDAYTFDTRRLMKCCTHHILPSGHVIPFCAYNVLYRNGHLPLPELVNK
;
A
#
# COMPACT_ATOMS: atom_id res chain seq x y z
N LEU A 1 15.26 -3.53 19.56
CA LEU A 1 14.37 -4.13 18.53
C LEU A 1 15.17 -4.72 17.37
N ALA A 2 16.00 -3.93 16.69
CA ALA A 2 16.89 -4.40 15.62
C ALA A 2 17.84 -5.53 16.07
N GLU A 3 18.46 -5.39 17.24
CA GLU A 3 19.32 -6.42 17.87
C GLU A 3 18.55 -7.70 18.21
N ALA A 4 17.26 -7.59 18.48
CA ALA A 4 16.38 -8.72 18.74
C ALA A 4 15.84 -9.37 17.45
N GLY A 5 16.31 -8.94 16.28
CA GLY A 5 15.91 -9.51 14.99
C GLY A 5 14.52 -9.11 14.48
N LEU A 6 13.86 -8.15 15.13
CA LEU A 6 12.48 -7.75 14.80
C LEU A 6 12.44 -6.72 13.67
N ASN A 7 11.48 -6.88 12.76
CA ASN A 7 11.16 -5.89 11.73
C ASN A 7 10.29 -4.78 12.32
N ILE A 8 10.49 -3.57 11.85
CA ILE A 8 9.88 -2.35 12.40
C ILE A 8 9.12 -1.64 11.29
N ILE A 9 7.90 -1.20 11.60
CA ILE A 9 7.12 -0.28 10.76
C ILE A 9 6.93 1.00 11.55
N LEU A 10 7.32 2.13 10.96
CA LEU A 10 7.07 3.44 11.57
C LEU A 10 5.61 3.80 11.34
N VAL A 11 4.95 4.40 12.33
CA VAL A 11 3.59 4.90 12.20
C VAL A 11 3.60 6.38 12.55
N THR A 12 3.18 7.21 11.61
CA THR A 12 3.20 8.67 11.76
C THR A 12 1.81 9.23 11.49
N THR A 13 1.27 9.93 12.47
CA THR A 13 0.05 10.74 12.27
C THR A 13 0.43 12.05 11.60
N LEU A 14 -0.23 12.38 10.50
CA LEU A 14 0.01 13.62 9.76
C LEU A 14 -1.03 14.68 10.14
N GLN A 15 -0.57 15.85 10.54
CA GLN A 15 -1.39 17.00 10.91
C GLN A 15 -0.94 18.21 10.10
N SER A 16 -1.89 18.94 9.50
CA SER A 16 -1.54 20.12 8.70
C SER A 16 -0.96 21.24 9.57
N GLY A 17 0.02 21.94 9.03
CA GLY A 17 0.83 22.97 9.66
C GLY A 17 1.84 22.44 10.67
N VAL A 18 2.03 21.12 10.77
CA VAL A 18 2.84 20.51 11.84
C VAL A 18 3.96 19.64 11.30
N ASN A 19 3.65 18.68 10.43
CA ASN A 19 4.62 17.66 10.01
C ASN A 19 4.40 17.09 8.61
N GLU A 20 3.54 17.71 7.79
CA GLU A 20 3.32 17.26 6.41
C GLU A 20 4.56 17.45 5.51
N ASP A 21 5.49 18.31 5.89
CA ASP A 21 6.74 18.60 5.18
C ASP A 21 7.88 17.63 5.52
N GLU A 22 7.66 16.69 6.45
CA GLU A 22 8.68 15.72 6.89
C GLU A 22 8.51 14.31 6.29
N MET A 23 7.49 14.08 5.46
CA MET A 23 7.17 12.74 4.91
C MET A 23 8.36 12.10 4.19
N GLY A 24 9.04 12.85 3.32
CA GLY A 24 10.22 12.37 2.58
C GLY A 24 11.39 12.05 3.51
N ALA A 25 11.62 12.88 4.54
CA ALA A 25 12.67 12.64 5.53
C ALA A 25 12.40 11.36 6.34
N ILE A 26 11.14 11.12 6.75
CA ILE A 26 10.72 9.91 7.46
C ILE A 26 10.91 8.67 6.58
N ILE A 27 10.53 8.74 5.31
CA ILE A 27 10.72 7.65 4.35
C ILE A 27 12.22 7.35 4.19
N ARG A 28 13.05 8.37 3.94
CA ARG A 28 14.51 8.22 3.82
C ARG A 28 15.13 7.61 5.07
N PHE A 29 14.75 8.09 6.25
CA PHE A 29 15.17 7.54 7.53
C PHE A 29 14.85 6.04 7.64
N GLY A 30 13.66 5.63 7.22
CA GLY A 30 13.26 4.22 7.18
C GLY A 30 14.06 3.40 6.16
N MET A 31 14.27 3.95 4.97
CA MET A 31 14.93 3.25 3.86
C MET A 31 16.41 3.00 4.10
N GLU A 32 17.11 3.91 4.79
CA GLU A 32 18.51 3.77 5.20
C GLU A 32 18.75 2.64 6.22
N ARG A 33 17.70 2.15 6.89
CA ARG A 33 17.80 1.21 8.00
C ARG A 33 17.20 -0.15 7.61
N PRO A 34 18.01 -1.22 7.49
CA PRO A 34 17.54 -2.52 7.00
C PRO A 34 16.39 -3.15 7.82
N ARG A 35 16.35 -2.89 9.13
CA ARG A 35 15.31 -3.42 10.04
C ARG A 35 13.99 -2.65 10.01
N ILE A 36 13.98 -1.45 9.42
CA ILE A 36 12.74 -0.72 9.17
C ILE A 36 12.24 -1.16 7.79
N THR A 37 11.11 -1.85 7.78
CA THR A 37 10.53 -2.47 6.57
C THR A 37 9.33 -1.69 6.03
N GLY A 38 9.02 -0.54 6.64
CA GLY A 38 8.00 0.34 6.10
C GLY A 38 7.62 1.52 6.98
N VAL A 39 6.76 2.36 6.43
CA VAL A 39 6.13 3.51 7.08
C VAL A 39 4.63 3.46 6.82
N SER A 40 3.84 3.78 7.84
CA SER A 40 2.39 3.89 7.79
C SER A 40 2.01 5.32 8.16
N PHE A 41 1.66 6.12 7.16
CA PHE A 41 1.11 7.45 7.36
C PHE A 41 -0.38 7.38 7.68
N GLN A 42 -0.82 8.17 8.65
CA GLN A 42 -2.19 8.23 9.10
C GLN A 42 -2.61 9.69 9.18
N PRO A 43 -3.33 10.25 8.19
CA PRO A 43 -3.88 11.58 8.35
C PRO A 43 -4.71 11.70 9.64
N ALA A 44 -4.56 12.83 10.32
CA ALA A 44 -5.22 13.07 11.59
C ALA A 44 -6.73 12.82 11.46
N THR A 45 -7.24 12.03 12.39
CA THR A 45 -8.65 11.68 12.49
C THR A 45 -9.21 12.34 13.73
N TYR A 46 -10.14 13.25 13.54
CA TYR A 46 -10.60 14.13 14.61
C TYR A 46 -11.74 13.46 15.37
N SER A 47 -11.37 12.64 16.34
CA SER A 47 -12.30 11.93 17.23
C SER A 47 -11.85 12.01 18.68
N GLY A 48 -12.82 12.01 19.60
CA GLY A 48 -12.57 12.08 21.05
C GLY A 48 -12.04 13.45 21.50
N ARG A 49 -10.85 13.48 22.11
CA ARG A 49 -10.28 14.67 22.78
C ARG A 49 -9.52 15.63 21.85
N HIS A 50 -9.42 15.31 20.56
CA HIS A 50 -8.71 16.17 19.62
C HIS A 50 -9.62 17.29 19.15
N VAL A 51 -9.07 18.51 19.08
CA VAL A 51 -9.77 19.68 18.58
C VAL A 51 -10.09 19.45 17.11
N LEU A 52 -11.28 19.87 16.70
CA LEU A 52 -11.63 19.91 15.29
C LEU A 52 -10.62 20.77 14.54
N PRO A 53 -10.31 20.45 13.27
CA PRO A 53 -9.57 21.39 12.46
C PRO A 53 -10.37 22.70 12.45
N GLU A 54 -9.70 23.83 12.69
CA GLU A 54 -10.34 25.15 12.73
C GLU A 54 -11.17 25.39 11.46
N GLU A 55 -10.66 24.85 10.33
CA GLU A 55 -11.34 24.75 9.06
C GLU A 55 -11.24 23.30 8.53
N LEU A 56 -12.36 22.70 8.13
CA LEU A 56 -12.35 21.38 7.46
C LEU A 56 -11.45 21.34 6.23
N GLU A 57 -11.20 22.51 5.64
CA GLU A 57 -10.40 22.74 4.45
C GLU A 57 -8.89 22.55 4.72
N GLN A 58 -8.44 22.58 5.97
CA GLN A 58 -7.04 22.35 6.36
C GLN A 58 -6.73 20.87 6.66
N ARG A 59 -7.65 19.95 6.35
CA ARG A 59 -7.43 18.52 6.55
C ARG A 59 -6.48 17.95 5.50
N ILE A 60 -5.52 17.15 5.96
CA ILE A 60 -4.73 16.26 5.10
C ILE A 60 -5.60 15.08 4.64
N THR A 61 -5.69 14.89 3.32
CA THR A 61 -6.36 13.76 2.67
C THR A 61 -5.34 12.75 2.13
N PHE A 62 -5.75 11.52 1.74
CA PHE A 62 -4.77 10.57 1.18
C PHE A 62 -4.13 11.09 -0.13
N PRO A 63 -4.83 11.81 -1.03
CA PRO A 63 -4.18 12.45 -2.16
C PRO A 63 -3.10 13.45 -1.73
N ASP A 64 -3.32 14.23 -0.67
CA ASP A 64 -2.31 15.17 -0.15
C ASP A 64 -1.09 14.43 0.38
N VAL A 65 -1.27 13.29 1.05
CA VAL A 65 -0.16 12.43 1.48
C VAL A 65 0.61 11.89 0.27
N ILE A 66 -0.07 11.35 -0.75
CA ILE A 66 0.60 10.84 -1.96
C ILE A 66 1.37 11.97 -2.65
N LYS A 67 0.75 13.14 -2.81
CA LYS A 67 1.37 14.33 -3.40
C LYS A 67 2.59 14.78 -2.60
N GLY A 68 2.47 14.89 -1.27
CA GLY A 68 3.57 15.27 -0.38
C GLY A 68 4.73 14.28 -0.44
N ILE A 69 4.45 12.97 -0.50
CA ILE A 69 5.50 11.96 -0.69
C ILE A 69 6.20 12.16 -2.03
N VAL A 70 5.45 12.30 -3.14
CA VAL A 70 6.02 12.50 -4.48
C VAL A 70 6.92 13.74 -4.50
N GLU A 71 6.42 14.88 -4.00
CA GLU A 71 7.15 16.16 -3.95
C GLU A 71 8.42 16.11 -3.09
N GLN A 72 8.44 15.30 -2.02
CA GLN A 72 9.56 15.20 -1.09
C GLN A 72 10.48 13.99 -1.35
N SER A 73 10.26 13.26 -2.45
CA SER A 73 10.97 12.00 -2.73
C SER A 73 12.14 12.10 -3.70
N ASP A 74 12.49 13.30 -4.16
CA ASP A 74 13.56 13.52 -5.15
C ASP A 74 13.38 12.64 -6.42
N GLY A 75 12.13 12.38 -6.83
CA GLY A 75 11.78 11.59 -8.01
C GLY A 75 11.72 10.07 -7.80
N VAL A 76 11.88 9.57 -6.57
CA VAL A 76 11.78 8.13 -6.28
C VAL A 76 10.35 7.62 -6.46
N PHE A 77 9.33 8.42 -6.14
CA PHE A 77 7.92 8.03 -6.24
C PHE A 77 7.15 8.88 -7.25
N GLU A 78 6.17 8.25 -7.89
CA GLU A 78 5.13 8.88 -8.70
C GLU A 78 3.74 8.52 -8.15
N THR A 79 2.71 9.33 -8.48
CA THR A 79 1.33 9.07 -8.02
C THR A 79 0.82 7.69 -8.45
N ARG A 80 1.22 7.21 -9.64
CA ARG A 80 0.84 5.89 -10.16
C ARG A 80 1.42 4.72 -9.37
N ASP A 81 2.43 4.97 -8.54
CA ASP A 81 3.08 3.92 -7.76
C ASP A 81 2.22 3.49 -6.55
N PHE A 82 1.17 4.24 -6.21
CA PHE A 82 0.26 3.96 -5.12
C PHE A 82 -1.03 3.32 -5.62
N VAL A 83 -1.43 2.23 -4.96
CA VAL A 83 -2.62 1.46 -5.29
C VAL A 83 -3.51 1.25 -4.06
N PRO A 84 -4.84 1.15 -4.23
CA PRO A 84 -5.74 0.82 -3.13
C PRO A 84 -5.47 -0.60 -2.62
N LEU A 85 -5.57 -0.79 -1.30
CA LEU A 85 -5.55 -2.13 -0.71
C LEU A 85 -6.80 -2.92 -1.16
N PRO A 86 -6.68 -4.07 -1.84
CA PRO A 86 -7.81 -4.75 -2.46
C PRO A 86 -8.84 -5.34 -1.48
N CYS A 87 -8.44 -5.71 -0.26
CA CYS A 87 -9.35 -6.29 0.71
C CYS A 87 -10.23 -5.26 1.44
N ALA A 88 -9.89 -3.97 1.36
CA ALA A 88 -10.59 -2.88 2.02
C ALA A 88 -11.31 -1.99 1.01
N HIS A 89 -12.08 -1.03 1.51
CA HIS A 89 -12.59 0.03 0.64
C HIS A 89 -11.41 0.85 0.06
N PRO A 90 -11.41 1.20 -1.25
CA PRO A 90 -10.29 1.92 -1.88
C PRO A 90 -9.87 3.22 -1.18
N ASN A 91 -10.83 3.94 -0.61
CA ASN A 91 -10.58 5.17 0.14
C ASN A 91 -10.11 4.98 1.60
N CYS A 92 -9.94 3.75 2.08
CA CYS A 92 -9.47 3.48 3.44
C CYS A 92 -7.96 3.28 3.51
N HIS A 93 -7.38 2.56 2.55
CA HIS A 93 -5.95 2.28 2.53
C HIS A 93 -5.39 2.41 1.13
N GLN A 94 -4.31 3.19 1.00
CA GLN A 94 -3.44 3.23 -0.17
C GLN A 94 -2.09 2.65 0.23
N LEU A 95 -1.42 1.96 -0.69
CA LEU A 95 -0.12 1.38 -0.42
C LEU A 95 0.79 1.39 -1.63
N THR A 96 2.09 1.30 -1.37
CA THR A 96 3.09 0.96 -2.37
C THR A 96 4.16 0.08 -1.72
N TYR A 97 4.80 -0.74 -2.54
CA TYR A 97 5.93 -1.57 -2.16
C TYR A 97 7.13 -1.15 -2.98
N VAL A 98 8.28 -1.09 -2.33
CA VAL A 98 9.53 -0.62 -2.90
C VAL A 98 10.55 -1.72 -2.73
N TYR A 99 11.16 -2.12 -3.82
CA TYR A 99 12.37 -2.93 -3.74
C TYR A 99 13.55 -2.02 -3.47
N ARG A 100 14.28 -2.25 -2.37
CA ARG A 100 15.48 -1.52 -2.04
C ARG A 100 16.69 -2.44 -2.05
N LYS A 101 17.75 -2.04 -2.75
CA LYS A 101 19.02 -2.76 -2.75
C LYS A 101 20.15 -1.83 -3.16
N ASN A 102 21.31 -1.96 -2.51
CA ASN A 102 22.52 -1.17 -2.82
C ASN A 102 22.30 0.36 -2.86
N GLY A 103 21.41 0.88 -2.00
CA GLY A 103 21.07 2.31 -1.96
C GLY A 103 20.12 2.77 -3.06
N GLN A 104 19.69 1.89 -3.95
CA GLN A 104 18.62 2.15 -4.92
C GLN A 104 17.27 1.70 -4.38
N ALA A 105 16.23 2.36 -4.86
CA ALA A 105 14.86 2.09 -4.49
C ALA A 105 13.94 2.26 -5.69
N VAL A 106 13.22 1.20 -6.05
CA VAL A 106 12.29 1.23 -7.18
C VAL A 106 10.94 0.68 -6.71
N PRO A 107 9.84 1.43 -6.90
CA PRO A 107 8.50 0.93 -6.65
C PRO A 107 8.19 -0.31 -7.50
N LEU A 108 7.72 -1.38 -6.85
CA LEU A 108 7.42 -2.66 -7.49
C LEU A 108 6.34 -2.52 -8.55
N THR A 109 5.41 -1.60 -8.37
CA THR A 109 4.31 -1.28 -9.31
C THR A 109 4.78 -0.89 -10.72
N ARG A 110 6.05 -0.50 -10.88
CA ARG A 110 6.62 -0.14 -12.19
C ARG A 110 6.90 -1.35 -13.08
N PHE A 111 7.18 -2.51 -12.49
CA PHE A 111 7.57 -3.73 -13.22
C PHE A 111 6.85 -5.00 -12.74
N VAL A 112 6.00 -4.89 -11.71
CA VAL A 112 5.08 -5.93 -11.25
C VAL A 112 3.66 -5.41 -11.40
N ASN A 113 2.84 -6.13 -12.16
CA ASN A 113 1.42 -5.79 -12.28
C ASN A 113 0.73 -6.05 -10.93
N ALA A 114 0.43 -4.97 -10.20
CA ALA A 114 -0.19 -5.04 -8.89
C ALA A 114 -1.56 -5.73 -8.94
N ALA A 115 -2.35 -5.56 -10.01
CA ALA A 115 -3.71 -6.09 -10.16
C ALA A 115 -3.73 -7.62 -10.35
N GLU A 116 -2.74 -8.17 -11.06
CA GLU A 116 -2.63 -9.61 -11.33
C GLU A 116 -1.91 -10.38 -10.21
N ASN A 117 -1.22 -9.65 -9.33
CA ASN A 117 -0.44 -10.17 -8.21
C ASN A 117 -0.99 -9.66 -6.85
N LEU A 118 -2.25 -9.21 -6.81
CA LEU A 118 -2.89 -8.70 -5.59
C LEU A 118 -2.83 -9.73 -4.46
N ASP A 119 -2.97 -11.02 -4.74
CA ASP A 119 -2.88 -12.06 -3.71
C ASP A 119 -1.51 -12.10 -3.00
N LEU A 120 -0.45 -11.65 -3.66
CA LEU A 120 0.91 -11.64 -3.14
C LEU A 120 1.18 -10.42 -2.26
N LEU A 121 0.50 -9.32 -2.57
CA LEU A 121 0.54 -8.06 -1.83
C LEU A 121 -0.54 -8.00 -0.71
N ALA A 122 -1.68 -8.67 -0.88
CA ALA A 122 -2.87 -8.52 -0.04
C ALA A 122 -2.95 -9.51 1.13
N ASN A 123 -2.35 -10.69 1.01
CA ASN A 123 -2.44 -11.74 2.05
C ASN A 123 -1.13 -11.98 2.80
N GLY A 124 -0.14 -11.09 2.63
CA GLY A 124 1.13 -11.16 3.31
C GLY A 124 1.56 -9.80 3.84
N ILE A 125 1.39 -9.60 5.15
CA ILE A 125 2.36 -8.81 5.93
C ILE A 125 3.75 -9.52 5.89
N THR A 126 3.82 -10.72 5.33
CA THR A 126 4.99 -11.59 5.24
C THR A 126 5.15 -12.15 3.82
N PHE A 127 6.30 -11.89 3.21
CA PHE A 127 6.77 -12.59 2.00
C PHE A 127 7.06 -14.06 2.38
N THR A 128 6.34 -15.02 1.81
CA THR A 128 6.58 -16.46 2.04
C THR A 128 6.97 -17.18 0.74
N ARG A 129 7.85 -18.18 0.86
CA ARG A 129 8.46 -18.94 -0.26
C ARG A 129 7.47 -19.45 -1.32
N PRO A 130 6.30 -20.06 -0.97
CA PRO A 130 5.39 -20.60 -1.98
C PRO A 130 4.72 -19.51 -2.83
N ARG A 131 4.49 -18.34 -2.22
CA ARG A 131 3.79 -17.23 -2.85
C ARG A 131 4.67 -16.60 -3.94
N VAL A 132 5.96 -16.40 -3.67
CA VAL A 132 6.89 -15.80 -4.64
C VAL A 132 6.94 -16.57 -5.97
N LYS A 133 6.91 -17.90 -5.92
CA LYS A 133 6.87 -18.76 -7.10
C LYS A 133 5.63 -18.54 -7.99
N GLU A 134 4.47 -18.30 -7.37
CA GLU A 134 3.22 -18.02 -8.09
C GLU A 134 3.24 -16.67 -8.82
N VAL A 135 3.94 -15.65 -8.27
CA VAL A 135 4.16 -14.34 -8.93
C VAL A 135 4.91 -14.55 -10.24
N ILE A 136 5.98 -15.34 -10.16
CA ILE A 136 6.95 -15.52 -11.24
C ILE A 136 6.32 -16.35 -12.34
N ASP A 137 5.61 -17.42 -12.01
CA ASP A 137 4.90 -18.24 -12.99
C ASP A 137 3.85 -17.39 -13.73
N ARG A 138 3.13 -16.48 -13.06
CA ARG A 138 2.17 -15.58 -13.73
C ARG A 138 2.86 -14.50 -14.56
N TYR A 139 3.96 -13.92 -14.09
CA TYR A 139 4.71 -12.91 -14.84
C TYR A 139 5.37 -13.50 -16.10
N LEU A 140 6.02 -14.66 -15.98
CA LEU A 140 6.61 -15.39 -17.11
C LEU A 140 5.55 -15.84 -18.12
N ASN A 141 4.36 -16.25 -17.67
CA ASN A 141 3.25 -16.60 -18.55
C ASN A 141 2.51 -15.39 -19.14
N SER A 142 2.57 -14.21 -18.50
CA SER A 142 2.06 -12.94 -19.06
C SER A 142 2.97 -12.37 -20.16
N CYS A 143 4.25 -12.75 -20.14
CA CYS A 143 5.18 -12.62 -21.26
C CYS A 143 4.90 -13.72 -22.30
N GLY A 144 3.73 -13.69 -22.93
CA GLY A 144 3.35 -14.64 -23.97
C GLY A 144 4.18 -14.48 -25.25
N ASP A 145 4.81 -15.58 -25.67
CA ASP A 145 5.05 -16.06 -27.05
C ASP A 145 5.66 -15.15 -28.16
N ASP A 146 6.08 -13.90 -27.90
CA ASP A 146 6.80 -13.08 -28.91
C ASP A 146 8.28 -12.79 -28.56
N CYS A 147 8.75 -13.23 -27.39
CA CYS A 147 10.19 -13.30 -27.11
C CYS A 147 10.71 -14.61 -27.69
N GLY A 148 11.41 -14.54 -28.82
CA GLY A 148 12.02 -15.67 -29.56
C GLY A 148 13.09 -16.46 -28.82
N CYS A 149 12.74 -17.00 -27.65
CA CYS A 149 13.52 -17.91 -26.83
C CYS A 149 13.02 -19.33 -27.14
N GLY A 150 13.72 -20.05 -28.03
CA GLY A 150 13.29 -21.36 -28.52
C GLY A 150 13.04 -22.42 -27.42
N THR A 151 11.99 -23.22 -27.63
CA THR A 151 11.61 -24.42 -26.84
C THR A 151 12.59 -25.60 -27.01
N PRO A 152 12.57 -26.62 -26.14
CA PRO A 152 11.63 -27.74 -26.38
C PRO A 152 10.96 -28.29 -25.11
N GLY A 153 9.63 -28.53 -25.18
CA GLY A 153 8.91 -29.28 -24.14
C GLY A 153 7.41 -29.06 -24.13
N THR A 154 6.71 -29.69 -25.08
CA THR A 154 5.25 -29.79 -25.22
C THR A 154 4.45 -30.06 -23.93
N VAL A 155 3.46 -29.22 -23.63
CA VAL A 155 2.13 -29.64 -23.14
C VAL A 155 1.06 -28.77 -23.79
N SER A 156 0.25 -29.40 -24.66
CA SER A 156 -0.96 -28.83 -25.25
C SER A 156 -2.11 -28.92 -24.26
N LEU A 157 -2.79 -27.81 -23.98
CA LEU A 157 -4.16 -27.80 -23.46
C LEU A 157 -4.92 -26.63 -24.10
N GLN A 158 -5.87 -26.98 -24.96
CA GLN A 158 -6.75 -26.07 -25.68
C GLN A 158 -7.86 -25.50 -24.76
N MET A 159 -7.97 -24.15 -24.75
CA MET A 159 -9.18 -23.32 -24.91
C MET A 159 -10.31 -23.40 -23.84
N PRO A 160 -11.10 -22.32 -23.57
CA PRO A 160 -11.77 -21.49 -24.58
C PRO A 160 -11.60 -19.96 -24.47
N ALA A 161 -11.93 -19.36 -25.61
CA ALA A 161 -11.88 -17.95 -25.96
C ALA A 161 -12.96 -17.08 -25.29
N GLU A 162 -12.73 -15.77 -25.39
CA GLU A 162 -13.63 -14.62 -25.15
C GLU A 162 -13.61 -13.99 -23.75
N SER A 163 -12.74 -12.99 -23.55
CA SER A 163 -13.19 -11.59 -23.71
C SER A 163 -11.98 -10.67 -23.82
N SER A 164 -12.01 -9.86 -24.87
CA SER A 164 -11.01 -8.89 -25.27
C SER A 164 -10.99 -7.68 -24.33
N ALA A 165 -9.89 -7.53 -23.60
CA ALA A 165 -9.40 -6.23 -23.15
C ALA A 165 -7.88 -6.32 -23.00
N LYS A 166 -7.13 -5.91 -24.04
CA LYS A 166 -5.69 -5.65 -23.91
C LYS A 166 -5.50 -4.49 -22.92
N PRO A 167 -4.77 -4.64 -21.80
CA PRO A 167 -4.27 -3.48 -21.09
C PRO A 167 -3.06 -2.95 -21.85
N SER A 168 -3.18 -1.67 -22.20
CA SER A 168 -2.25 -0.76 -22.84
C SER A 168 -0.85 -0.71 -22.19
N SER A 169 0.17 -0.61 -23.06
CA SER A 169 1.52 -0.06 -22.84
C SER A 169 2.18 -0.39 -21.50
N THR A 170 3.06 -1.39 -21.51
CA THR A 170 4.13 -1.48 -20.52
C THR A 170 4.87 -0.13 -20.48
N PRO A 171 4.97 0.53 -19.31
CA PRO A 171 5.75 1.76 -19.21
C PRO A 171 7.20 1.45 -19.60
N GLU A 172 7.81 2.30 -20.43
CA GLU A 172 9.23 2.21 -20.76
C GLU A 172 10.04 2.40 -19.48
N LEU A 173 10.47 1.29 -18.89
CA LEU A 173 11.37 1.27 -17.75
C LEU A 173 12.73 1.84 -18.18
N SER A 174 13.31 2.72 -17.36
CA SER A 174 14.68 3.15 -17.58
C SER A 174 15.63 1.93 -17.50
N PRO A 175 16.81 2.00 -18.15
CA PRO A 175 17.79 0.90 -18.09
C PRO A 175 18.19 0.50 -16.65
N GLN A 176 18.16 1.47 -15.73
CA GLN A 176 18.44 1.26 -14.31
C GLN A 176 17.31 0.49 -13.63
N GLU A 177 16.05 0.89 -13.85
CA GLU A 177 14.89 0.17 -13.30
C GLU A 177 14.78 -1.25 -13.85
N MET A 178 15.14 -1.46 -15.13
CA MET A 178 15.17 -2.78 -15.73
C MET A 178 16.20 -3.70 -15.04
N ALA A 179 17.40 -3.19 -14.76
CA ALA A 179 18.42 -3.97 -14.04
C ALA A 179 17.95 -4.37 -12.64
N VAL A 180 17.31 -3.44 -11.92
CA VAL A 180 16.73 -3.68 -10.59
C VAL A 180 15.58 -4.68 -10.66
N ALA A 181 14.73 -4.61 -11.68
CA ALA A 181 13.63 -5.56 -11.88
C ALA A 181 14.16 -6.98 -12.13
N VAL A 182 15.16 -7.14 -13.01
CA VAL A 182 15.82 -8.43 -13.27
C VAL A 182 16.44 -8.99 -11.98
N GLU A 183 17.12 -8.15 -11.20
CA GLU A 183 17.67 -8.55 -9.91
C GLU A 183 16.58 -8.98 -8.93
N PHE A 184 15.48 -8.24 -8.84
CA PHE A 184 14.33 -8.62 -8.01
C PHE A 184 13.79 -9.99 -8.40
N PHE A 185 13.51 -10.23 -9.69
CA PHE A 185 12.99 -11.51 -10.18
C PHE A 185 13.98 -12.65 -9.96
N ALA A 186 15.27 -12.44 -10.20
CA ALA A 186 16.30 -13.45 -9.92
C ALA A 186 16.35 -13.81 -8.43
N ASN A 187 16.31 -12.82 -7.54
CA ASN A 187 16.32 -13.07 -6.10
C ASN A 187 15.02 -13.73 -5.62
N ALA A 188 13.90 -13.36 -6.22
CA ALA A 188 12.59 -13.96 -6.00
C ALA A 188 12.57 -15.45 -6.41
N MET A 189 13.08 -15.76 -7.61
CA MET A 189 13.18 -17.13 -8.15
C MET A 189 14.07 -18.02 -7.29
N ASN A 190 15.18 -17.45 -6.80
CA ASN A 190 16.14 -18.15 -5.95
C ASN A 190 15.74 -18.18 -4.47
N GLU A 191 14.55 -17.68 -4.11
CA GLU A 191 14.05 -17.60 -2.72
C GLU A 191 15.00 -16.87 -1.75
N THR A 192 15.74 -15.88 -2.25
CA THR A 192 16.74 -15.12 -1.49
C THR A 192 16.23 -13.77 -0.98
N LEU A 193 15.00 -13.38 -1.35
CA LEU A 193 14.38 -12.15 -0.85
C LEU A 193 14.13 -12.22 0.65
N SER A 194 14.56 -11.18 1.35
CA SER A 194 14.30 -10.96 2.76
C SER A 194 13.30 -9.81 2.97
N PRO A 195 12.65 -9.72 4.15
CA PRO A 195 11.83 -8.56 4.50
C PRO A 195 12.60 -7.23 4.47
N GLN A 196 13.94 -7.27 4.53
CA GLN A 196 14.77 -6.07 4.51
C GLN A 196 14.93 -5.51 3.10
N ASP A 197 14.74 -6.32 2.06
CA ASP A 197 14.85 -5.90 0.65
C ASP A 197 13.57 -5.23 0.15
N VAL A 198 12.48 -5.33 0.90
CA VAL A 198 11.18 -4.74 0.56
C VAL A 198 10.77 -3.72 1.61
N PHE A 199 10.51 -2.50 1.17
CA PHE A 199 10.01 -1.41 2.01
C PHE A 199 8.58 -1.07 1.62
N ARG A 200 7.67 -1.03 2.60
CA ARG A 200 6.25 -0.75 2.37
C ARG A 200 5.88 0.65 2.83
N ILE A 201 5.19 1.42 2.00
CA ILE A 201 4.52 2.64 2.43
C ILE A 201 3.02 2.37 2.44
N THR A 202 2.35 2.72 3.53
CA THR A 202 0.90 2.59 3.67
C THR A 202 0.32 3.93 4.12
N ILE A 203 -0.82 4.30 3.57
CA ILE A 203 -1.59 5.47 3.96
C ILE A 203 -2.93 4.95 4.44
N THR A 204 -3.23 5.14 5.73
CA THR A 204 -4.47 4.68 6.33
C THR A 204 -5.33 5.86 6.72
N ASN A 205 -6.48 5.98 6.07
CA ASN A 205 -7.46 7.02 6.36
C ASN A 205 -8.59 6.45 7.21
N PHE A 206 -8.61 6.83 8.48
CA PHE A 206 -9.77 6.58 9.32
C PHE A 206 -10.87 7.62 9.04
N LEU A 207 -12.06 7.35 9.58
CA LEU A 207 -13.24 8.19 9.43
C LEU A 207 -13.48 8.93 10.74
N ASP A 208 -13.91 10.19 10.63
CA ASP A 208 -14.51 10.95 11.73
C ASP A 208 -15.87 11.50 11.33
N ALA A 209 -16.46 12.34 12.19
CA ALA A 209 -17.82 12.86 12.04
C ALA A 209 -18.07 13.61 10.71
N TYR A 210 -17.03 14.17 10.07
CA TYR A 210 -17.18 14.94 8.83
C TYR A 210 -16.98 14.13 7.57
N THR A 211 -16.16 13.07 7.65
CA THR A 211 -15.87 12.20 6.51
C THR A 211 -16.57 10.85 6.60
N PHE A 212 -17.55 10.71 7.51
CA PHE A 212 -18.17 9.45 7.85
C PHE A 212 -18.91 8.84 6.64
N ASP A 213 -18.45 7.69 6.14
CA ASP A 213 -19.06 6.98 5.01
C ASP A 213 -19.38 5.54 5.42
N THR A 214 -20.67 5.21 5.40
CA THR A 214 -21.16 3.88 5.78
C THR A 214 -20.68 2.79 4.83
N ARG A 215 -20.47 3.08 3.53
CA ARG A 215 -19.93 2.11 2.55
C ARG A 215 -18.50 1.72 2.88
N ARG A 216 -17.70 2.67 3.39
CA ARG A 216 -16.34 2.43 3.89
C ARG A 216 -16.37 1.57 5.16
N LEU A 217 -17.31 1.82 6.07
CA LEU A 217 -17.46 1.05 7.30
C LEU A 217 -17.85 -0.40 7.05
N MET A 218 -18.75 -0.66 6.09
CA MET A 218 -19.18 -2.01 5.72
C MET A 218 -18.04 -2.89 5.17
N LYS A 219 -16.94 -2.26 4.72
CA LYS A 219 -15.73 -2.95 4.24
C LYS A 219 -14.51 -2.68 5.14
N CYS A 220 -14.72 -2.26 6.38
CA CYS A 220 -13.64 -2.03 7.32
C CYS A 220 -13.02 -3.35 7.74
N CYS A 221 -11.69 -3.42 7.83
CA CYS A 221 -10.96 -4.59 8.31
C CYS A 221 -10.44 -4.42 9.75
N THR A 222 -10.56 -3.22 10.34
CA THR A 222 -10.15 -2.92 11.72
C THR A 222 -11.36 -2.76 12.64
N HIS A 223 -11.40 -3.53 13.73
CA HIS A 223 -12.56 -3.60 14.62
C HIS A 223 -12.17 -3.62 16.09
N HIS A 224 -13.09 -3.16 16.93
CA HIS A 224 -13.10 -3.42 18.36
C HIS A 224 -14.01 -4.61 18.67
N ILE A 225 -13.55 -5.48 19.56
CA ILE A 225 -14.37 -6.51 20.19
C ILE A 225 -14.78 -5.98 21.56
N LEU A 226 -16.08 -5.82 21.77
CA LEU A 226 -16.62 -5.37 23.07
C LEU A 226 -16.69 -6.53 24.07
N PRO A 227 -16.75 -6.27 25.39
CA PRO A 227 -16.95 -7.30 26.40
C PRO A 227 -18.21 -8.16 26.18
N SER A 228 -19.22 -7.61 25.50
CA SER A 228 -20.44 -8.34 25.12
C SER A 228 -20.24 -9.33 23.96
N GLY A 229 -19.04 -9.38 23.35
CA GLY A 229 -18.74 -10.16 22.15
C GLY A 229 -19.12 -9.49 20.83
N HIS A 230 -19.73 -8.30 20.85
CA HIS A 230 -20.06 -7.56 19.62
C HIS A 230 -18.79 -7.01 18.97
N VAL A 231 -18.72 -7.11 17.64
CA VAL A 231 -17.64 -6.56 16.82
C VAL A 231 -18.12 -5.25 16.20
N ILE A 232 -17.40 -4.16 16.46
CA ILE A 232 -17.74 -2.82 15.95
C ILE A 232 -16.56 -2.29 15.13
N PRO A 233 -16.77 -1.80 13.89
CA PRO A 233 -15.71 -1.15 13.12
C PRO A 233 -15.02 -0.03 13.90
N PHE A 234 -13.70 0.07 13.78
CA PHE A 234 -12.87 1.00 14.55
C PHE A 234 -13.36 2.44 14.50
N CYS A 235 -13.65 2.94 13.30
CA CYS A 235 -14.10 4.32 13.14
C CYS A 235 -15.52 4.52 13.67
N ALA A 236 -16.43 3.55 13.47
CA ALA A 236 -17.78 3.63 14.03
C ALA A 236 -17.75 3.68 15.56
N TYR A 237 -16.90 2.86 16.19
CA TYR A 237 -16.72 2.91 17.64
C TYR A 237 -16.25 4.29 18.13
N ASN A 238 -15.20 4.83 17.52
CA ASN A 238 -14.62 6.10 17.96
C ASN A 238 -15.51 7.33 17.68
N VAL A 239 -16.40 7.26 16.69
CA VAL A 239 -17.30 8.36 16.32
C VAL A 239 -18.67 8.26 17.00
N LEU A 240 -19.21 7.07 17.22
CA LEU A 240 -20.61 6.91 17.66
C LEU A 240 -20.76 6.38 19.09
N TYR A 241 -19.81 5.56 19.56
CA TYR A 241 -20.01 4.75 20.77
C TYR A 241 -19.02 5.10 21.89
N ARG A 242 -17.90 5.74 21.56
CA ARG A 242 -16.91 6.16 22.56
C ARG A 242 -17.47 7.30 23.41
N ASN A 243 -17.22 7.23 24.73
CA ASN A 243 -17.56 8.33 25.64
C ASN A 243 -16.78 9.60 25.26
N GLY A 244 -17.48 10.73 25.15
CA GLY A 244 -16.92 11.99 24.65
C GLY A 244 -16.76 12.03 23.12
N HIS A 245 -17.62 11.32 22.38
CA HIS A 245 -17.67 11.42 20.93
C HIS A 245 -18.12 12.82 20.47
N LEU A 246 -17.66 13.21 19.29
CA LEU A 246 -18.10 14.45 18.66
C LEU A 246 -19.56 14.28 18.20
N PRO A 247 -20.48 15.23 18.50
CA PRO A 247 -21.81 15.18 17.90
C PRO A 247 -21.67 15.20 16.37
N LEU A 248 -22.41 14.32 15.69
CA LEU A 248 -22.47 14.33 14.24
C LEU A 248 -23.14 15.63 13.76
N PRO A 249 -22.72 16.19 12.60
CA PRO A 249 -23.44 17.29 11.97
C PRO A 249 -24.91 16.91 11.73
N GLU A 250 -25.83 17.86 11.89
CA GLU A 250 -27.22 17.65 11.51
C GLU A 250 -27.30 17.34 10.02
N LEU A 251 -27.98 16.24 9.68
CA LEU A 251 -28.23 15.89 8.29
C LEU A 251 -29.24 16.90 7.73
N VAL A 252 -28.75 17.83 6.90
CA VAL A 252 -29.61 18.77 6.20
C VAL A 252 -30.35 17.99 5.11
N ASN A 253 -31.58 17.56 5.39
CA ASN A 253 -32.48 17.07 4.36
C ASN A 253 -32.77 18.23 3.40
N LYS A 254 -32.17 18.22 2.21
CA LYS A 254 -32.54 19.08 1.09
C LYS A 254 -33.57 18.38 0.21
#